data_AF-A0A7Y5U048-F1
#
_entry.id   AF-A0A7Y5U048-F1
#
_cell.length_a   1.000
_cell.length_b   1.000
_cell.length_c   1.000
_cell.angle_alpha   90.00
_cell.angle_beta   90.00
_cell.angle_gamma   90.00
#
_symmetry.space_group_name_H-M   'P 1'
#
loop_
_entity.id
_entity.type
_entity.pdbx_description
1 polymer ?
#
loop_
_entity_poly.entity_id
_entity_poly.type
_entity_poly.pdbx_seq_one_letter_code
_entity_poly.pdbx_strand_id
1 'polypeptide(L)'
;MRQSFLLFALGFAVASCHSAVPATPTAPPTPAQLAELWNPPEPGRDLFWGIGGKRLVPDATVTYKVTEVKKLGFSPGLTVESPDNREWSVKFPPEAPTEVVASRILWGVGYHQPPIYYVGQWTAEKAPEKNPQLPARFRETKPDLHGLNAKGTWSYYRGPFVGTREQNGLLVLQVMLGNSDLKDEQNVVYHLKDTFEGARRWYVARDLGQSFGRTGVINAPRGDVQIFEQTPFIKGVVDGRVRFEYRGRHGVLIERITPADVRWICGKLARLTDEQWEAAFRAGGYAPEIADRFIRRFKQKIEEGLALP
;
A
#
# COMPACT_ATOMS: atom_id res chain seq x y z
N MET A 1 -27.33 -56.24 21.73
CA MET A 1 -26.18 -55.43 22.20
C MET A 1 -26.29 -54.05 21.56
N ARG A 2 -26.78 -53.04 22.28
CA ARG A 2 -26.80 -51.64 21.85
C ARG A 2 -25.59 -50.95 22.49
N GLN A 3 -24.60 -50.55 21.70
CA GLN A 3 -23.50 -49.70 22.16
C GLN A 3 -23.89 -48.24 21.95
N SER A 4 -24.09 -47.53 23.06
CA SER A 4 -24.25 -46.08 23.09
C SER A 4 -22.88 -45.42 23.01
N PHE A 5 -22.63 -44.65 21.96
CA PHE A 5 -21.49 -43.73 21.90
C PHE A 5 -21.90 -42.38 22.50
N LEU A 6 -21.35 -42.06 23.67
CA LEU A 6 -21.37 -40.70 24.22
C LEU A 6 -20.33 -39.85 23.47
N LEU A 7 -20.80 -38.88 22.66
CA LEU A 7 -19.97 -37.82 22.14
C LEU A 7 -19.71 -36.78 23.24
N PHE A 8 -18.46 -36.69 23.70
CA PHE A 8 -17.97 -35.53 24.44
C PHE A 8 -17.77 -34.37 23.45
N ALA A 9 -18.67 -33.39 23.49
CA ALA A 9 -18.46 -32.11 22.81
C ALA A 9 -17.46 -31.28 23.62
N LEU A 10 -16.20 -31.29 23.21
CA LEU A 10 -15.18 -30.39 23.75
C LEU A 10 -15.40 -28.99 23.15
N GLY A 11 -16.07 -28.11 23.90
CA GLY A 11 -16.23 -26.72 23.52
C GLY A 11 -14.89 -25.99 23.58
N PHE A 12 -14.25 -25.79 22.43
CA PHE A 12 -13.16 -24.82 22.31
C PHE A 12 -13.76 -23.41 22.36
N ALA A 13 -13.74 -22.80 23.53
CA ALA A 13 -13.93 -21.36 23.67
C ALA A 13 -12.72 -20.67 23.00
N VAL A 14 -12.89 -20.23 21.76
CA VAL A 14 -11.92 -19.34 21.11
C VAL A 14 -12.06 -17.98 21.77
N ALA A 15 -11.29 -17.76 22.84
CA ALA A 15 -11.09 -16.43 23.41
C ALA A 15 -10.43 -15.57 22.33
N SER A 16 -11.25 -14.80 21.62
CA SER A 16 -10.78 -13.79 20.68
C SER A 16 -10.10 -12.70 21.50
N CYS A 17 -8.79 -12.85 21.72
CA CYS A 17 -7.94 -11.80 22.27
C CYS A 17 -7.99 -10.63 21.30
N HIS A 18 -8.94 -9.72 21.51
CA HIS A 18 -8.92 -8.40 20.91
C HIS A 18 -7.66 -7.74 21.48
N SER A 19 -6.59 -7.72 20.70
CA SER A 19 -5.42 -6.93 21.05
C SER A 19 -5.89 -5.49 21.13
N ALA A 20 -6.14 -5.01 22.36
CA ALA A 20 -6.40 -3.61 22.60
C ALA A 20 -5.23 -2.83 21.97
N VAL A 21 -5.55 -1.80 21.19
CA VAL A 21 -4.50 -0.92 20.67
C VAL A 21 -3.75 -0.37 21.88
N PRO A 22 -2.44 -0.62 22.03
CA PRO A 22 -1.69 -0.10 23.16
C PRO A 22 -1.87 1.42 23.25
N ALA A 23 -1.84 1.94 24.48
CA ALA A 23 -1.96 3.37 24.73
C ALA A 23 -0.98 4.15 23.84
N THR A 24 -1.46 5.26 23.27
CA THR A 24 -0.66 6.29 22.59
C THR A 24 0.64 6.52 23.38
N PRO A 25 1.80 6.66 22.71
CA PRO A 25 3.06 7.00 23.38
C PRO A 25 2.85 8.17 24.35
N THR A 26 3.49 8.11 25.52
CA THR A 26 3.27 9.06 26.63
C THR A 26 3.51 10.52 26.23
N ALA A 27 4.29 10.76 25.18
CA ALA A 27 4.44 12.07 24.54
C ALA A 27 4.21 11.94 23.02
N PRO A 28 3.61 12.97 22.38
CA PRO A 28 3.48 13.00 20.93
C PRO A 28 4.87 13.01 20.26
N PRO A 29 5.02 12.43 19.06
CA PRO A 29 6.30 12.46 18.36
C PRO A 29 6.70 13.89 18.02
N THR A 30 8.01 14.16 18.08
CA THR A 30 8.57 15.42 17.58
C THR A 30 8.34 15.56 16.06
N PRO A 31 8.39 16.77 15.48
CA PRO A 31 8.28 16.94 14.03
C PRO A 31 9.31 16.11 13.24
N ALA A 32 10.54 15.98 13.75
CA ALA A 32 11.58 15.18 13.12
C ALA A 32 11.27 13.68 13.15
N GLN A 33 10.70 13.16 14.26
CA GLN A 33 10.22 11.78 14.32
C GLN A 33 9.03 11.58 13.39
N LEU A 34 8.08 12.52 13.35
CA LEU A 34 6.90 12.43 12.49
C LEU A 34 7.28 12.38 11.00
N ALA A 35 8.30 13.15 10.62
CA ALA A 35 8.89 13.13 9.28
C ALA A 35 9.52 11.78 8.90
N GLU A 36 9.68 10.83 9.82
CA GLU A 36 10.08 9.46 9.47
C GLU A 36 8.90 8.64 8.92
N LEU A 37 7.65 9.00 9.21
CA LEU A 37 6.45 8.35 8.67
C LEU A 37 5.83 9.16 7.51
N TRP A 38 5.70 10.46 7.73
CA TRP A 38 4.97 11.36 6.86
C TRP A 38 5.65 12.72 6.82
N ASN A 39 5.99 13.17 5.61
CA ASN A 39 6.55 14.49 5.38
C ASN A 39 5.56 15.31 4.52
N PRO A 40 5.29 16.58 4.85
CA PRO A 40 4.46 17.44 4.02
C PRO A 40 4.90 17.38 2.54
N PRO A 41 4.03 16.99 1.61
CA PRO A 41 4.43 16.87 0.21
C PRO A 41 4.57 18.26 -0.40
N GLU A 42 5.65 18.46 -1.15
CA GLU A 42 5.78 19.61 -2.06
C GLU A 42 4.67 19.59 -3.13
N PRO A 43 4.11 20.74 -3.52
CA PRO A 43 3.19 20.83 -4.65
C PRO A 43 3.80 20.27 -5.95
N GLY A 44 2.98 19.66 -6.80
CA GLY A 44 3.41 19.26 -8.15
C GLY A 44 4.33 18.03 -8.23
N ARG A 45 4.33 17.14 -7.23
CA ARG A 45 5.02 15.83 -7.32
C ARG A 45 4.65 15.09 -8.61
N ASP A 46 5.66 14.59 -9.32
CA ASP A 46 5.50 13.77 -10.53
C ASP A 46 5.02 12.36 -10.16
N LEU A 47 3.71 12.15 -10.23
CA LEU A 47 3.12 10.85 -9.93
C LEU A 47 3.27 9.82 -11.04
N PHE A 48 3.83 10.18 -12.21
CA PHE A 48 4.15 9.20 -13.23
C PHE A 48 5.43 8.44 -12.85
N TRP A 49 6.56 9.16 -12.79
CA TRP A 49 7.84 8.55 -12.46
C TRP A 49 8.05 8.29 -10.96
N GLY A 50 7.32 9.00 -10.10
CA GLY A 50 7.43 8.87 -8.66
C GLY A 50 8.78 9.34 -8.11
N ILE A 51 9.06 9.00 -6.85
CA ILE A 51 10.23 9.46 -6.10
C ILE A 51 11.59 9.12 -6.75
N GLY A 52 11.64 8.04 -7.54
CA GLY A 52 12.86 7.63 -8.23
C GLY A 52 13.13 8.40 -9.53
N GLY A 53 12.13 9.12 -10.05
CA GLY A 53 12.21 9.81 -11.33
C GLY A 53 12.45 8.86 -12.50
N LYS A 54 12.67 9.42 -13.70
CA LYS A 54 12.99 8.64 -14.91
C LYS A 54 14.34 7.90 -14.80
N ARG A 55 15.28 8.45 -14.02
CA ARG A 55 16.66 7.95 -13.90
C ARG A 55 16.78 6.54 -13.31
N LEU A 56 15.82 6.10 -12.50
CA LEU A 56 15.85 4.78 -11.86
C LEU A 56 14.96 3.74 -12.56
N VAL A 57 14.32 4.11 -13.68
CA VAL A 57 13.45 3.22 -14.44
C VAL A 57 14.26 2.00 -14.94
N PRO A 58 13.73 0.76 -14.82
CA PRO A 58 14.34 -0.42 -15.41
C PRO A 58 14.37 -0.31 -16.94
N ASP A 59 15.48 -0.70 -17.57
CA ASP A 59 15.57 -0.76 -19.02
C ASP A 59 14.75 -1.95 -19.55
N ALA A 60 13.67 -1.67 -20.28
CA ALA A 60 12.80 -2.73 -20.81
C ALA A 60 13.37 -3.42 -22.06
N THR A 61 14.45 -2.88 -22.65
CA THR A 61 15.04 -3.37 -23.91
C THR A 61 16.10 -4.44 -23.69
N VAL A 62 16.62 -4.58 -22.47
CA VAL A 62 17.60 -5.60 -22.12
C VAL A 62 16.94 -6.93 -21.75
N THR A 63 17.73 -8.00 -21.84
CA THR A 63 17.36 -9.30 -21.31
C THR A 63 17.82 -9.43 -19.87
N TYR A 64 16.87 -9.63 -18.96
CA TYR A 64 17.16 -9.86 -17.56
C TYR A 64 17.53 -11.32 -17.30
N LYS A 65 18.32 -11.60 -16.28
CA LYS A 65 18.63 -12.95 -15.83
C LYS A 65 17.82 -13.28 -14.59
N VAL A 66 17.02 -14.34 -14.62
CA VAL A 66 16.34 -14.82 -13.40
C VAL A 66 17.37 -15.44 -12.46
N THR A 67 17.46 -14.88 -11.25
CA THR A 67 18.32 -15.38 -10.16
C THR A 67 17.51 -16.18 -9.13
N GLU A 68 16.21 -15.91 -9.01
CA GLU A 68 15.31 -16.61 -8.10
C GLU A 68 13.87 -16.64 -8.65
N VAL A 69 13.19 -17.76 -8.48
CA VAL A 69 11.74 -17.88 -8.71
C VAL A 69 11.03 -17.93 -7.37
N LYS A 70 10.18 -16.94 -7.08
CA LYS A 70 9.45 -16.85 -5.81
C LYS A 70 8.24 -17.78 -5.83
N LYS A 71 8.41 -18.96 -5.23
CA LYS A 71 7.39 -20.02 -5.14
C LYS A 71 6.52 -19.93 -3.87
N LEU A 72 6.89 -19.06 -2.93
CA LEU A 72 6.21 -18.89 -1.64
C LEU A 72 5.66 -17.46 -1.52
N GLY A 73 4.44 -17.33 -0.98
CA GLY A 73 3.69 -16.08 -0.92
C GLY A 73 2.41 -16.12 -1.78
N PHE A 74 1.55 -15.11 -1.65
CA PHE A 74 0.24 -15.08 -2.34
C PHE A 74 0.35 -14.70 -3.83
N SER A 75 1.44 -14.07 -4.26
CA SER A 75 1.60 -13.61 -5.64
C SER A 75 2.95 -14.06 -6.23
N PRO A 76 2.94 -14.62 -7.46
CA PRO A 76 4.16 -15.07 -8.13
C PRO A 76 5.06 -13.88 -8.46
N GLY A 77 6.36 -14.12 -8.41
CA GLY A 77 7.36 -13.11 -8.71
C GLY A 77 8.73 -13.72 -8.98
N LEU A 78 9.64 -12.86 -9.39
CA LEU A 78 11.03 -13.22 -9.69
C LEU A 78 11.97 -12.29 -8.94
N THR A 79 13.17 -12.78 -8.66
CA THR A 79 14.34 -11.91 -8.49
C THR A 79 15.12 -11.99 -9.80
N VAL A 80 15.39 -10.83 -10.39
CA VAL A 80 16.10 -10.74 -11.66
C VAL A 80 17.24 -9.75 -11.59
N GLU A 81 18.23 -9.95 -12.44
CA GLU A 81 19.40 -9.08 -12.56
C GLU A 81 19.50 -8.54 -13.99
N SER A 82 19.73 -7.23 -14.15
CA SER A 82 20.01 -6.62 -15.45
C SER A 82 21.50 -6.69 -15.81
N PRO A 83 21.89 -6.48 -17.09
CA PRO A 83 23.30 -6.55 -17.51
C PRO A 83 24.25 -5.57 -16.81
N ASP A 84 23.73 -4.49 -16.24
CA ASP A 84 24.46 -3.52 -15.42
C ASP A 84 24.57 -3.94 -13.94
N ASN A 85 24.25 -5.20 -13.61
CA ASN A 85 24.29 -5.81 -12.29
C ASN A 85 23.35 -5.18 -11.25
N ARG A 86 22.26 -4.54 -11.70
CA ARG A 86 21.18 -4.11 -10.81
C ARG A 86 20.23 -5.28 -10.55
N GLU A 87 19.92 -5.51 -9.27
CA GLU A 87 19.00 -6.56 -8.84
C GLU A 87 17.60 -5.99 -8.60
N TRP A 88 16.59 -6.73 -9.06
CA TRP A 88 15.20 -6.32 -9.04
C TRP A 88 14.33 -7.42 -8.44
N SER A 89 13.47 -7.04 -7.49
CA SER A 89 12.29 -7.83 -7.17
C SER A 89 11.20 -7.50 -8.18
N VAL A 90 10.71 -8.52 -8.88
CA VAL A 90 9.62 -8.42 -9.84
C VAL A 90 8.37 -9.08 -9.28
N LYS A 91 7.23 -8.40 -9.34
CA LYS A 91 5.90 -8.98 -9.04
C LYS A 91 5.01 -8.89 -10.27
N PHE A 92 4.27 -9.96 -10.53
CA PHE A 92 3.37 -10.08 -11.67
C PHE A 92 1.94 -9.57 -11.36
N PRO A 93 1.05 -9.48 -12.36
CA PRO A 93 -0.35 -9.18 -12.14
C PRO A 93 -1.00 -10.29 -11.29
N PRO A 94 -2.12 -9.97 -10.62
CA PRO A 94 -2.85 -8.70 -10.67
C PRO A 94 -2.34 -7.63 -9.68
N GLU A 95 -1.26 -7.88 -8.93
CA GLU A 95 -0.72 -6.91 -7.95
C GLU A 95 0.17 -5.82 -8.57
N ALA A 96 0.75 -6.07 -9.74
CA ALA A 96 1.71 -5.15 -10.34
C ALA A 96 1.13 -3.74 -10.61
N PRO A 97 -0.01 -3.58 -11.31
CA PRO A 97 -0.59 -2.26 -11.54
C PRO A 97 -0.99 -1.55 -10.24
N THR A 98 -1.68 -2.29 -9.36
CA THR A 98 -2.24 -1.74 -8.11
C THR A 98 -1.16 -1.25 -7.16
N GLU A 99 -0.07 -1.99 -6.99
CA GLU A 99 1.04 -1.58 -6.10
C GLU A 99 1.67 -0.27 -6.58
N VAL A 100 1.86 -0.10 -7.90
CA VAL A 100 2.41 1.14 -8.48
C VAL A 100 1.48 2.32 -8.22
N VAL A 101 0.20 2.22 -8.59
CA VAL A 101 -0.74 3.34 -8.42
C VAL A 101 -0.92 3.71 -6.93
N ALA A 102 -1.11 2.73 -6.05
CA ALA A 102 -1.25 2.99 -4.61
C ALA A 102 -0.01 3.68 -4.03
N SER A 103 1.19 3.24 -4.45
CA SER A 103 2.45 3.88 -4.04
C SER A 103 2.52 5.33 -4.50
N ARG A 104 2.12 5.63 -5.75
CA ARG A 104 2.07 7.01 -6.25
C ARG A 104 1.11 7.89 -5.46
N ILE A 105 -0.08 7.40 -5.12
CA ILE A 105 -1.07 8.16 -4.33
C ILE A 105 -0.54 8.41 -2.91
N LEU A 106 -0.01 7.39 -2.24
CA LEU A 106 0.58 7.52 -0.90
C LEU A 106 1.72 8.53 -0.88
N TRP A 107 2.62 8.45 -1.85
CA TRP A 107 3.71 9.41 -2.00
C TRP A 107 3.21 10.81 -2.35
N GLY A 108 2.20 10.94 -3.21
CA GLY A 108 1.60 12.23 -3.55
C GLY A 108 1.06 13.00 -2.35
N VAL A 109 0.60 12.30 -1.31
CA VAL A 109 0.09 12.93 -0.08
C VAL A 109 1.09 12.96 1.08
N GLY A 110 2.34 12.53 0.87
CA GLY A 110 3.45 12.73 1.81
C GLY A 110 3.96 11.50 2.54
N TYR A 111 3.41 10.30 2.30
CA TYR A 111 3.97 9.07 2.86
C TYR A 111 5.16 8.61 2.04
N HIS A 112 6.27 8.26 2.70
CA HIS A 112 7.45 7.76 1.99
C HIS A 112 7.14 6.47 1.24
N GLN A 113 7.76 6.31 0.08
CA GLN A 113 7.63 5.13 -0.77
C GLN A 113 8.98 4.84 -1.45
N PRO A 114 9.32 3.58 -1.73
CA PRO A 114 10.50 3.26 -2.54
C PRO A 114 10.20 3.49 -4.03
N PRO A 115 11.24 3.67 -4.87
CA PRO A 115 11.08 3.61 -6.32
C PRO A 115 10.54 2.25 -6.74
N ILE A 116 9.40 2.28 -7.43
CA ILE A 116 8.81 1.13 -8.12
C ILE A 116 8.27 1.56 -9.47
N TYR A 117 8.33 0.67 -10.45
CA TYR A 117 7.94 0.94 -11.84
C TYR A 117 7.14 -0.21 -12.41
N TYR A 118 6.11 0.09 -13.19
CA TYR A 118 5.45 -0.89 -14.04
C TYR A 118 6.22 -1.01 -15.36
N VAL A 119 6.45 -2.25 -15.80
CA VAL A 119 7.08 -2.56 -17.09
C VAL A 119 6.10 -3.40 -17.89
N GLY A 120 5.58 -2.84 -18.98
CA GLY A 120 4.53 -3.46 -19.79
C GLY A 120 4.98 -4.68 -20.59
N GLN A 121 6.23 -4.67 -21.04
CA GLN A 121 6.82 -5.74 -21.83
C GLN A 121 8.32 -5.80 -21.53
N TRP A 122 8.85 -6.99 -21.29
CA TRP A 122 10.26 -7.21 -20.98
C TRP A 122 10.63 -8.68 -21.24
N THR A 123 11.91 -8.98 -21.21
CA THR A 123 12.41 -10.34 -21.46
C THR A 123 13.31 -10.82 -20.34
N ALA A 124 13.27 -12.12 -20.08
CA ALA A 124 14.19 -12.74 -19.14
C ALA A 124 14.67 -14.10 -19.63
N GLU A 125 15.93 -14.40 -19.34
CA GLU A 125 16.51 -15.73 -19.46
C GLU A 125 16.22 -16.55 -18.21
N LYS A 126 16.02 -17.86 -18.41
CA LYS A 126 15.73 -18.83 -17.34
C LYS A 126 14.43 -18.54 -16.57
N ALA A 127 13.57 -17.70 -17.12
CA ALA A 127 12.21 -17.56 -16.62
C ALA A 127 11.41 -18.85 -16.87
N PRO A 128 10.49 -19.22 -15.95
CA PRO A 128 9.59 -20.36 -16.18
C PRO A 128 8.70 -20.19 -17.40
N GLU A 129 8.27 -18.95 -17.65
CA GLU A 129 7.38 -18.59 -18.76
C GLU A 129 8.17 -18.10 -19.97
N LYS A 130 7.59 -18.24 -21.17
CA LYS A 130 8.20 -17.78 -22.42
C LYS A 130 8.22 -16.25 -22.50
N ASN A 131 9.19 -15.72 -23.26
CA ASN A 131 9.24 -14.30 -23.59
C ASN A 131 8.20 -13.91 -24.66
N PRO A 132 7.72 -12.66 -24.67
CA PRO A 132 7.93 -11.65 -23.62
C PRO A 132 7.22 -12.04 -22.31
N GLN A 133 7.80 -11.65 -21.18
CA GLN A 133 7.21 -11.90 -19.87
C GLN A 133 5.95 -11.05 -19.67
N LEU A 134 5.08 -11.48 -18.74
CA LEU A 134 3.90 -10.71 -18.35
C LEU A 134 4.30 -9.32 -17.82
N PRO A 135 3.44 -8.29 -18.01
CA PRO A 135 3.68 -6.98 -17.43
C PRO A 135 3.89 -7.07 -15.92
N ALA A 136 4.86 -6.35 -15.38
CA ALA A 136 5.25 -6.56 -13.99
C ALA A 136 5.69 -5.28 -13.29
N ARG A 137 5.61 -5.29 -11.96
CA ARG A 137 6.16 -4.23 -11.12
C ARG A 137 7.59 -4.58 -10.77
N PHE A 138 8.50 -3.67 -11.07
CA PHE A 138 9.91 -3.74 -10.75
C PHE A 138 10.22 -2.87 -9.54
N ARG A 139 10.96 -3.44 -8.58
CA ARG A 139 11.53 -2.71 -7.45
C ARG A 139 12.99 -3.10 -7.32
N GLU A 140 13.88 -2.15 -7.53
CA GLU A 140 15.31 -2.37 -7.33
C GLU A 140 15.59 -2.67 -5.86
N THR A 141 16.49 -3.63 -5.59
CA THR A 141 16.84 -4.01 -4.22
C THR A 141 17.63 -2.91 -3.50
N LYS A 142 18.54 -2.23 -4.22
CA LYS A 142 19.40 -1.15 -3.72
C LYS A 142 19.40 0.03 -4.70
N PRO A 143 18.27 0.76 -4.82
CA PRO A 143 18.20 1.89 -5.73
C PRO A 143 19.21 2.96 -5.33
N ASP A 144 19.76 3.65 -6.32
CA ASP A 144 20.55 4.86 -6.10
C ASP A 144 19.64 6.02 -5.68
N LEU A 145 19.12 5.94 -4.47
CA LEU A 145 18.26 6.94 -3.83
C LEU A 145 18.77 7.17 -2.41
N HIS A 146 19.76 8.03 -2.24
CA HIS A 146 20.34 8.38 -0.93
C HIS A 146 20.76 7.15 -0.08
N GLY A 147 21.20 6.08 -0.73
CA GLY A 147 21.58 4.83 -0.06
C GLY A 147 20.43 4.09 0.62
N LEU A 148 19.19 4.25 0.13
CA LEU A 148 17.99 3.60 0.64
C LEU A 148 18.20 2.09 0.84
N ASN A 149 18.03 1.62 2.08
CA ASN A 149 18.26 0.24 2.45
C ASN A 149 17.19 -0.26 3.43
N ALA A 150 16.55 -1.40 3.13
CA ALA A 150 15.57 -2.02 4.01
C ALA A 150 16.26 -2.65 5.24
N LYS A 151 15.82 -2.28 6.45
CA LYS A 151 16.45 -2.72 7.71
C LYS A 151 15.54 -3.53 8.64
N GLY A 152 14.24 -3.56 8.39
CA GLY A 152 13.30 -4.31 9.21
C GLY A 152 11.86 -3.98 8.88
N THR A 153 10.95 -4.41 9.74
CA THR A 153 9.51 -4.14 9.66
C THR A 153 9.07 -3.20 10.78
N TRP A 154 7.87 -2.62 10.67
CA TRP A 154 7.29 -1.79 11.73
C TRP A 154 5.81 -2.07 11.93
N SER A 155 5.30 -1.75 13.12
CA SER A 155 3.96 -2.13 13.56
C SER A 155 2.98 -0.96 13.55
N TYR A 156 1.76 -1.19 13.09
CA TYR A 156 0.67 -0.22 13.28
C TYR A 156 0.25 -0.07 14.75
N TYR A 157 0.54 -1.08 15.57
CA TYR A 157 0.16 -1.14 16.99
C TYR A 157 1.25 -0.63 17.94
N ARG A 158 2.49 -0.53 17.46
CA ARG A 158 3.64 -0.15 18.30
C ARG A 158 4.53 0.83 17.57
N GLY A 159 4.94 1.88 18.28
CA GLY A 159 5.88 2.87 17.77
C GLY A 159 5.44 4.30 18.08
N PRO A 160 6.24 5.28 17.69
CA PRO A 160 6.02 6.69 18.05
C PRO A 160 4.80 7.32 17.36
N PHE A 161 4.24 6.66 16.34
CA PHE A 161 3.13 7.20 15.53
C PHE A 161 1.75 6.74 15.97
N VAL A 162 1.67 5.82 16.94
CA VAL A 162 0.39 5.23 17.35
C VAL A 162 -0.58 6.31 17.81
N GLY A 163 -1.69 6.46 17.10
CA GLY A 163 -2.74 7.43 17.44
C GLY A 163 -2.49 8.85 16.92
N THR A 164 -1.37 9.10 16.23
CA THR A 164 -1.17 10.35 15.51
C THR A 164 -2.15 10.47 14.35
N ARG A 165 -2.49 11.71 13.98
CA ARG A 165 -3.33 11.99 12.83
C ARG A 165 -2.70 11.48 11.53
N GLU A 166 -1.38 11.52 11.42
CA GLU A 166 -0.63 11.09 10.25
C GLU A 166 -0.68 9.56 10.10
N GLN A 167 -0.60 8.78 11.18
CA GLN A 167 -0.85 7.34 11.12
C GLN A 167 -2.32 7.04 10.85
N ASN A 168 -3.25 7.77 11.47
CA ASN A 168 -4.68 7.59 11.22
C ASN A 168 -5.05 7.88 9.77
N GLY A 169 -4.48 8.93 9.17
CA GLY A 169 -4.64 9.24 7.75
C GLY A 169 -4.10 8.13 6.84
N LEU A 170 -3.00 7.47 7.23
CA LEU A 170 -2.46 6.32 6.49
C LEU A 170 -3.47 5.18 6.51
N LEU A 171 -4.01 4.86 7.69
CA LEU A 171 -5.04 3.82 7.85
C LEU A 171 -6.30 4.14 7.03
N VAL A 172 -6.77 5.39 7.04
CA VAL A 172 -7.92 5.82 6.23
C VAL A 172 -7.63 5.66 4.74
N LEU A 173 -6.44 6.05 4.27
CA LEU A 173 -6.07 5.87 2.87
C LEU A 173 -5.97 4.38 2.49
N GLN A 174 -5.46 3.52 3.37
CA GLN A 174 -5.47 2.07 3.15
C GLN A 174 -6.90 1.52 2.99
N VAL A 175 -7.85 2.00 3.80
CA VAL A 175 -9.28 1.66 3.67
C VAL A 175 -9.85 2.19 2.34
N MET A 176 -9.55 3.44 1.98
CA MET A 176 -10.03 4.07 0.74
C MET A 176 -9.54 3.31 -0.51
N LEU A 177 -8.27 2.89 -0.51
CA LEU A 177 -7.65 2.03 -1.51
C LEU A 177 -8.29 0.63 -1.58
N GLY A 178 -9.03 0.22 -0.55
CA GLY A 178 -9.55 -1.14 -0.44
C GLY A 178 -8.46 -2.17 -0.13
N ASN A 179 -7.36 -1.75 0.52
CA ASN A 179 -6.23 -2.63 0.80
C ASN A 179 -6.59 -3.70 1.84
N SER A 180 -6.49 -4.96 1.44
CA SER A 180 -6.81 -6.11 2.29
C SER A 180 -5.63 -6.67 3.09
N ASP A 181 -4.41 -6.19 2.83
CA ASP A 181 -3.18 -6.73 3.43
C ASP A 181 -2.55 -5.78 4.46
N LEU A 182 -3.37 -5.24 5.36
CA LEU A 182 -2.90 -4.40 6.47
C LEU A 182 -2.15 -5.25 7.51
N LYS A 183 -0.89 -5.58 7.25
CA LYS A 183 -0.05 -6.44 8.09
C LYS A 183 1.29 -5.79 8.41
N ASP A 184 1.75 -5.99 9.65
CA ASP A 184 3.03 -5.45 10.12
C ASP A 184 4.22 -6.03 9.33
N GLU A 185 4.12 -7.29 8.89
CA GLU A 185 5.17 -7.97 8.09
C GLU A 185 5.36 -7.35 6.70
N GLN A 186 4.39 -6.58 6.21
CA GLN A 186 4.40 -5.92 4.91
C GLN A 186 4.89 -4.49 4.94
N ASN A 187 5.03 -3.95 6.14
CA ASN A 187 5.60 -2.66 6.42
C ASN A 187 7.12 -2.76 6.47
N VAL A 188 7.83 -1.74 6.01
CA VAL A 188 9.29 -1.72 6.01
C VAL A 188 9.85 -0.44 6.60
N VAL A 189 10.88 -0.60 7.42
CA VAL A 189 11.75 0.49 7.83
C VAL A 189 12.93 0.57 6.88
N TYR A 190 13.05 1.69 6.18
CA TYR A 190 14.20 2.01 5.35
C TYR A 190 15.15 2.95 6.09
N HIS A 191 16.46 2.76 5.91
CA HIS A 191 17.49 3.69 6.35
C HIS A 191 18.12 4.33 5.11
N LEU A 192 18.46 5.61 5.22
CA LEU A 192 19.13 6.42 4.21
C LEU A 192 20.47 6.91 4.75
N LYS A 193 21.43 7.16 3.85
CA LYS A 193 22.73 7.75 4.21
C LYS A 193 22.59 9.22 4.57
N ASP A 194 21.80 9.94 3.79
CA ASP A 194 21.56 11.38 3.92
C ASP A 194 20.09 11.66 4.28
N THR A 195 19.84 12.83 4.87
CA THR A 195 18.46 13.26 5.15
C THR A 195 17.76 13.54 3.83
N PHE A 196 16.63 12.88 3.60
CA PHE A 196 15.80 13.08 2.42
C PHE A 196 14.32 13.02 2.80
N GLU A 197 13.51 13.91 2.22
CA GLU A 197 12.13 14.15 2.65
C GLU A 197 12.00 14.33 4.18
N GLY A 198 12.93 15.05 4.80
CA GLY A 198 12.90 15.38 6.23
C GLY A 198 13.47 14.33 7.19
N ALA A 199 13.84 13.13 6.72
CA ALA A 199 14.31 12.05 7.59
C ALA A 199 15.44 11.18 6.99
N ARG A 200 16.14 10.44 7.85
CA ARG A 200 17.11 9.38 7.46
C ARG A 200 16.58 7.96 7.70
N ARG A 201 15.38 7.86 8.27
CA ARG A 201 14.67 6.62 8.51
C ARG A 201 13.25 6.82 8.01
N TRP A 202 12.76 5.90 7.20
CA TRP A 202 11.41 5.94 6.66
C TRP A 202 10.61 4.72 7.08
N TYR A 203 9.43 4.95 7.65
CA TYR A 203 8.42 3.95 7.98
C TYR A 203 7.43 3.88 6.82
N VAL A 204 7.55 2.83 6.02
CA VAL A 204 6.84 2.70 4.74
C VAL A 204 5.82 1.57 4.83
N ALA A 205 4.58 1.84 4.45
CA ALA A 205 3.63 0.81 4.05
C ALA A 205 3.98 0.38 2.61
N ARG A 206 4.55 -0.82 2.44
CA ARG A 206 5.23 -1.18 1.19
C ARG A 206 4.42 -2.14 0.32
N ASP A 207 3.78 -3.16 0.88
CA ASP A 207 2.97 -4.08 0.08
C ASP A 207 1.55 -3.54 -0.10
N LEU A 208 1.30 -2.97 -1.28
CA LEU A 208 0.06 -2.26 -1.62
C LEU A 208 -0.71 -2.95 -2.75
N GLY A 209 -0.25 -4.12 -3.20
CA GLY A 209 -0.81 -4.83 -4.36
C GLY A 209 -2.23 -5.36 -4.14
N GLN A 210 -2.63 -5.62 -2.90
CA GLN A 210 -3.96 -6.10 -2.52
C GLN A 210 -5.00 -4.96 -2.39
N SER A 211 -4.94 -3.98 -3.30
CA SER A 211 -5.76 -2.77 -3.33
C SER A 211 -6.65 -2.69 -4.58
N PHE A 212 -7.42 -1.61 -4.72
CA PHE A 212 -8.31 -1.30 -5.85
C PHE A 212 -9.42 -2.34 -6.06
N GLY A 213 -10.02 -2.77 -4.96
CA GLY A 213 -11.22 -3.61 -4.97
C GLY A 213 -12.02 -3.38 -3.70
N ARG A 214 -12.17 -4.43 -2.89
CA ARG A 214 -12.86 -4.37 -1.59
C ARG A 214 -12.05 -5.11 -0.55
N THR A 215 -12.01 -4.58 0.66
CA THR A 215 -11.36 -5.24 1.79
C THR A 215 -11.99 -6.60 2.10
N GLY A 216 -11.18 -7.56 2.53
CA GLY A 216 -11.64 -8.89 2.92
C GLY A 216 -10.54 -9.71 3.59
N VAL A 217 -10.92 -10.79 4.29
CA VAL A 217 -9.96 -11.69 4.96
C VAL A 217 -9.47 -12.81 4.04
N ILE A 218 -10.33 -13.28 3.13
CA ILE A 218 -10.08 -14.40 2.22
C ILE A 218 -10.48 -13.96 0.81
N ASN A 219 -9.62 -14.23 -0.17
CA ASN A 219 -9.86 -13.99 -1.60
C ASN A 219 -10.43 -12.59 -1.89
N ALA A 220 -9.88 -11.57 -1.22
CA ALA A 220 -10.33 -10.21 -1.42
C ALA A 220 -10.04 -9.77 -2.88
N PRO A 221 -11.02 -9.13 -3.54
CA PRO A 221 -10.84 -8.64 -4.91
C PRO A 221 -9.82 -7.49 -4.93
N ARG A 222 -8.97 -7.49 -5.95
CA ARG A 222 -7.91 -6.49 -6.18
C ARG A 222 -7.83 -6.12 -7.65
N GLY A 223 -7.60 -4.84 -7.92
CA GLY A 223 -7.61 -4.30 -9.29
C GLY A 223 -8.95 -4.45 -10.02
N ASP A 224 -10.05 -4.68 -9.29
CA ASP A 224 -11.38 -4.88 -9.85
C ASP A 224 -12.17 -3.57 -9.77
N VAL A 225 -12.28 -2.91 -10.92
CA VAL A 225 -12.94 -1.60 -11.03
C VAL A 225 -14.43 -1.66 -10.74
N GLN A 226 -15.12 -2.74 -11.11
CA GLN A 226 -16.56 -2.88 -10.90
C GLN A 226 -16.85 -2.99 -9.41
N ILE A 227 -16.07 -3.82 -8.71
CA ILE A 227 -16.18 -3.96 -7.26
C ILE A 227 -15.77 -2.67 -6.55
N PHE A 228 -14.68 -2.03 -6.96
CA PHE A 228 -14.19 -0.81 -6.32
C PHE A 228 -15.21 0.34 -6.39
N GLU A 229 -15.83 0.55 -7.55
CA GLU A 229 -16.84 1.58 -7.76
C GLU A 229 -18.10 1.33 -6.92
N GLN A 230 -18.54 0.08 -6.80
CA GLN A 230 -19.75 -0.29 -6.05
C GLN A 230 -19.53 -0.36 -4.53
N THR A 231 -18.28 -0.43 -4.08
CA THR A 231 -17.96 -0.55 -2.65
C THR A 231 -18.12 0.80 -1.96
N PRO A 232 -19.02 0.92 -0.95
CA PRO A 232 -19.11 2.13 -0.12
C PRO A 232 -17.76 2.44 0.55
N PHE A 233 -17.49 3.69 0.88
CA PHE A 233 -16.30 4.03 1.66
C PHE A 233 -16.69 4.25 3.12
N ILE A 234 -17.60 5.19 3.36
CA ILE A 234 -18.12 5.52 4.68
C ILE A 234 -19.56 5.01 4.82
N LYS A 235 -19.87 4.39 5.96
CA LYS A 235 -21.22 3.92 6.34
C LYS A 235 -21.94 4.89 7.27
N GLY A 236 -21.20 5.76 7.97
CA GLY A 236 -21.74 6.75 8.87
C GLY A 236 -20.77 7.11 10.00
N VAL A 237 -21.26 7.87 10.97
CA VAL A 237 -20.54 8.23 12.19
C VAL A 237 -21.33 7.74 13.39
N VAL A 238 -20.67 7.03 14.31
CA VAL A 238 -21.27 6.51 15.55
C VAL A 238 -20.31 6.83 16.68
N ASP A 239 -20.80 7.47 17.74
CA ASP A 239 -20.01 7.88 18.92
C ASP A 239 -18.74 8.70 18.57
N GLY A 240 -18.86 9.60 17.60
CA GLY A 240 -17.75 10.42 17.11
C GLY A 240 -16.68 9.66 16.33
N ARG A 241 -16.94 8.39 15.96
CA ARG A 241 -16.05 7.55 15.16
C ARG A 241 -16.65 7.23 13.80
N VAL A 242 -15.82 7.20 12.77
CA VAL A 242 -16.25 6.88 11.40
C VAL A 242 -16.39 5.38 11.26
N ARG A 243 -17.54 4.93 10.76
CA ARG A 243 -17.76 3.54 10.36
C ARG A 243 -17.46 3.42 8.87
N PHE A 244 -16.49 2.60 8.52
CA PHE A 244 -16.14 2.33 7.13
C PHE A 244 -16.77 1.03 6.62
N GLU A 245 -16.87 0.88 5.30
CA GLU A 245 -16.97 -0.45 4.69
C GLU A 245 -15.60 -1.13 4.75
N TYR A 246 -15.30 -1.70 5.90
CA TYR A 246 -14.07 -2.44 6.15
C TYR A 246 -14.38 -3.88 6.58
N ARG A 247 -13.80 -4.85 5.87
CA ARG A 247 -13.93 -6.30 6.13
C ARG A 247 -12.56 -6.99 6.27
N GLY A 248 -11.51 -6.20 6.49
CA GLY A 248 -10.16 -6.72 6.67
C GLY A 248 -9.89 -7.18 8.10
N ARG A 249 -8.67 -7.69 8.31
CA ARG A 249 -8.13 -7.94 9.66
C ARG A 249 -7.85 -6.60 10.36
N HIS A 250 -7.57 -6.62 11.66
CA HIS A 250 -7.15 -5.42 12.39
C HIS A 250 -8.20 -4.28 12.45
N GLY A 251 -9.50 -4.62 12.44
CA GLY A 251 -10.60 -3.66 12.52
C GLY A 251 -10.48 -2.65 13.66
N VAL A 252 -9.91 -3.05 14.80
CA VAL A 252 -9.64 -2.18 15.96
C VAL A 252 -8.80 -0.94 15.64
N LEU A 253 -7.90 -1.00 14.64
CA LEU A 253 -7.12 0.16 14.19
C LEU A 253 -7.99 1.17 13.43
N ILE A 254 -9.03 0.68 12.77
CA ILE A 254 -9.95 1.47 11.92
C ILE A 254 -11.11 2.02 12.75
N GLU A 255 -11.60 1.27 13.75
CA GLU A 255 -12.74 1.64 14.60
C GLU A 255 -12.51 2.90 15.45
N ARG A 256 -11.25 3.29 15.68
CA ARG A 256 -10.88 4.49 16.43
C ARG A 256 -10.86 5.78 15.60
N ILE A 257 -10.98 5.69 14.28
CA ILE A 257 -10.79 6.84 13.39
C ILE A 257 -11.90 7.87 13.58
N THR A 258 -11.52 9.15 13.67
CA THR A 258 -12.45 10.28 13.82
C THR A 258 -12.78 10.94 12.47
N PRO A 259 -13.89 11.70 12.37
CA PRO A 259 -14.14 12.58 11.23
C PRO A 259 -12.97 13.50 10.88
N ALA A 260 -12.27 14.04 11.89
CA ALA A 260 -11.13 14.94 11.70
C ALA A 260 -9.94 14.25 11.01
N ASP A 261 -9.65 12.98 11.35
CA ASP A 261 -8.61 12.19 10.69
C ASP A 261 -8.94 11.97 9.21
N VAL A 262 -10.21 11.67 8.90
CA VAL A 262 -10.67 11.46 7.52
C VAL A 262 -10.61 12.73 6.70
N ARG A 263 -11.14 13.85 7.24
CA ARG A 263 -11.04 15.16 6.58
C ARG A 263 -9.60 15.56 6.32
N TRP A 264 -8.69 15.27 7.25
CA TRP A 264 -7.27 15.61 7.09
C TRP A 264 -6.64 14.93 5.88
N ILE A 265 -6.83 13.63 5.71
CA ILE A 265 -6.24 12.92 4.56
C ILE A 265 -6.99 13.21 3.26
N CYS A 266 -8.33 13.31 3.30
CA CYS A 266 -9.13 13.68 2.12
C CYS A 266 -8.78 15.09 1.64
N GLY A 267 -8.52 16.03 2.55
CA GLY A 267 -8.07 17.39 2.21
C GLY A 267 -6.68 17.43 1.57
N LYS A 268 -5.83 16.42 1.79
CA LYS A 268 -4.56 16.28 1.05
C LYS A 268 -4.78 15.66 -0.33
N LEU A 269 -5.59 14.61 -0.41
CA LEU A 269 -5.93 13.95 -1.67
C LEU A 269 -6.63 14.92 -2.64
N ALA A 270 -7.48 15.80 -2.13
CA ALA A 270 -8.17 16.84 -2.90
C ALA A 270 -7.23 17.89 -3.52
N ARG A 271 -5.95 17.93 -3.09
CA ARG A 271 -4.94 18.83 -3.69
C ARG A 271 -4.20 18.18 -4.86
N LEU A 272 -4.36 16.87 -5.07
CA LEU A 272 -3.83 16.21 -6.25
C LEU A 272 -4.65 16.66 -7.47
N THR A 273 -3.95 17.18 -8.47
CA THR A 273 -4.54 17.61 -9.74
C THR A 273 -5.04 16.43 -10.56
N ASP A 274 -5.90 16.70 -11.54
CA ASP A 274 -6.43 15.67 -12.44
C ASP A 274 -5.29 15.02 -13.23
N GLU A 275 -4.32 15.82 -13.66
CA GLU A 275 -3.12 15.35 -14.34
C GLU A 275 -2.27 14.43 -13.44
N GLN A 276 -2.21 14.71 -12.13
CA GLN A 276 -1.51 13.83 -11.18
C GLN A 276 -2.24 12.52 -10.97
N TRP A 277 -3.57 12.52 -10.90
CA TRP A 277 -4.37 11.29 -10.84
C TRP A 277 -4.16 10.44 -12.10
N GLU A 278 -4.32 11.04 -13.28
CA GLU A 278 -4.09 10.35 -14.56
C GLU A 278 -2.64 9.84 -14.68
N ALA A 279 -1.65 10.64 -14.27
CA ALA A 279 -0.25 10.24 -14.25
C ALA A 279 -0.01 9.03 -13.34
N ALA A 280 -0.60 8.98 -12.15
CA ALA A 280 -0.49 7.85 -11.24
C ALA A 280 -1.03 6.56 -11.87
N PHE A 281 -2.19 6.62 -12.55
CA PHE A 281 -2.78 5.44 -13.21
C PHE A 281 -2.03 5.01 -14.46
N ARG A 282 -1.57 5.97 -15.28
CA ARG A 282 -0.70 5.67 -16.43
C ARG A 282 0.60 5.01 -15.98
N ALA A 283 1.17 5.40 -14.84
CA ALA A 283 2.36 4.76 -14.27
C ALA A 283 2.13 3.28 -13.91
N GLY A 284 0.90 2.91 -13.56
CA GLY A 284 0.50 1.52 -13.30
C GLY A 284 0.13 0.73 -14.55
N GLY A 285 0.15 1.33 -15.74
CA GLY A 285 -0.21 0.68 -17.00
C GLY A 285 -1.72 0.45 -17.20
N TYR A 286 -2.58 1.20 -16.50
CA TYR A 286 -4.03 1.10 -16.71
C TYR A 286 -4.44 1.74 -18.04
N ALA A 287 -5.38 1.10 -18.74
CA ALA A 287 -6.06 1.71 -19.87
C ALA A 287 -6.87 2.94 -19.41
N PRO A 288 -6.92 4.04 -20.18
CA PRO A 288 -7.56 5.29 -19.77
C PRO A 288 -9.01 5.11 -19.27
N GLU A 289 -9.81 4.33 -19.98
CA GLU A 289 -11.22 4.10 -19.65
C GLU A 289 -11.43 3.36 -18.31
N ILE A 290 -10.45 2.54 -17.90
CA ILE A 290 -10.45 1.87 -16.59
C ILE A 290 -9.90 2.82 -15.51
N ALA A 291 -8.87 3.60 -15.84
CA ALA A 291 -8.32 4.61 -14.94
C ALA A 291 -9.38 5.64 -14.54
N ASP A 292 -10.12 6.19 -15.50
CA ASP A 292 -11.17 7.20 -15.27
C ASP A 292 -12.22 6.74 -14.27
N ARG A 293 -12.59 5.46 -14.36
CA ARG A 293 -13.53 4.81 -13.43
C ARG A 293 -13.02 4.79 -12.01
N PHE A 294 -11.79 4.34 -11.80
CA PHE A 294 -11.15 4.38 -10.49
C PHE A 294 -11.02 5.82 -9.97
N ILE A 295 -10.52 6.74 -10.80
CA ILE A 295 -10.30 8.15 -10.43
C ILE A 295 -11.62 8.79 -10.00
N ARG A 296 -12.69 8.62 -10.78
CA ARG A 296 -14.03 9.10 -10.40
C ARG A 296 -14.45 8.58 -9.04
N ARG A 297 -14.27 7.28 -8.77
CA ARG A 297 -14.61 6.71 -7.46
C ARG A 297 -13.73 7.28 -6.34
N PHE A 298 -12.43 7.47 -6.56
CA PHE A 298 -11.56 8.12 -5.56
C PHE A 298 -12.07 9.53 -5.23
N LYS A 299 -12.37 10.35 -6.25
CA LYS A 299 -12.92 11.70 -6.06
C LYS A 299 -14.22 11.69 -5.25
N GLN A 300 -15.15 10.79 -5.54
CA GLN A 300 -16.36 10.61 -4.72
C GLN A 300 -16.04 10.24 -3.27
N LYS A 301 -15.12 9.30 -3.03
CA LYS A 301 -14.71 8.92 -1.67
C LYS A 301 -14.06 10.08 -0.91
N ILE A 302 -13.31 10.93 -1.62
CA ILE A 302 -12.71 12.15 -1.06
C ILE A 302 -13.80 13.15 -0.66
N GLU A 303 -14.80 13.38 -1.52
CA GLU A 303 -15.96 14.23 -1.23
C GLU A 303 -16.76 13.70 -0.03
N GLU A 304 -17.05 12.39 0.01
CA GLU A 304 -17.69 11.71 1.16
C GLU A 304 -16.92 12.01 2.46
N GLY A 305 -15.59 11.90 2.43
CA GLY A 305 -14.74 12.15 3.60
C GLY A 305 -14.66 13.61 4.02
N LEU A 306 -14.69 14.55 3.06
CA LEU A 306 -14.70 15.99 3.33
C LEU A 306 -16.05 16.46 3.91
N ALA A 307 -17.15 15.80 3.55
CA ALA A 307 -18.49 16.12 4.02
C ALA A 307 -18.80 15.64 5.46
N LEU A 308 -17.87 14.91 6.10
CA LEU A 308 -18.03 14.46 7.48
C LEU A 308 -18.07 15.64 8.48
N PRO A 309 -18.83 15.53 9.60
CA PRO A 309 -19.07 16.60 10.57
C PRO A 309 -17.83 17.01 11.39
#